data_AF-A0A969F029-F1
#
_entry.id   AF-A0A969F029-F1
#
_cell.length_a   1.000
_cell.length_b   1.000
_cell.length_c   1.000
_cell.angle_alpha   90.00
_cell.angle_beta   90.00
_cell.angle_gamma   90.00
#
_symmetry.space_group_name_H-M   'P 1'
#
loop_
_entity.id
_entity.type
_entity.pdbx_description
1 polymer ?
#
loop_
_entity_poly.entity_id
_entity_poly.type
_entity_poly.pdbx_seq_one_letter_code
_entity_poly.pdbx_strand_id
1 'polypeptide(L)'
;MIVRFDIERDLLAGVIDVADIPAAWDAAMKDLLGIDTTGNYRDGCMQDVHWFAGLIGYFPCYTLGAVAAAQLYAGLKRAQPGIEVHIRKGDFAPLRAWLRREVHGQGRLLDGLEVVTQATGRALDTRDYLQHLLHRYGGAAA
;
A
#
# COMPACT_ATOMS: atom_id res chain seq x y z
N MET A 1 6.77 -5.74 1.55
CA MET A 1 5.87 -5.37 2.66
C MET A 1 5.37 -6.59 3.41
N ILE A 2 4.87 -7.64 2.71
CA ILE A 2 4.40 -8.89 3.33
C ILE A 2 5.44 -9.52 4.27
N VAL A 3 6.68 -9.75 3.79
CA VAL A 3 7.80 -10.26 4.61
C VAL A 3 7.96 -9.54 5.95
N ARG A 4 7.91 -8.19 5.93
CA ARG A 4 8.10 -7.38 7.13
C ARG A 4 6.92 -7.54 8.09
N PHE A 5 5.70 -7.52 7.57
CA PHE A 5 4.50 -7.73 8.37
C PHE A 5 4.46 -9.12 9.02
N ASP A 6 4.81 -10.17 8.26
CA ASP A 6 4.82 -11.54 8.80
C ASP A 6 5.87 -11.69 9.90
N ILE A 7 7.08 -11.14 9.71
CA ILE A 7 8.11 -11.12 10.76
C ILE A 7 7.64 -10.32 11.99
N GLU A 8 7.02 -9.15 11.81
CA GLU A 8 6.47 -8.38 12.92
C GLU A 8 5.39 -9.15 13.69
N ARG A 9 4.47 -9.82 12.97
CA ARG A 9 3.42 -10.65 13.56
C ARG A 9 4.03 -11.78 14.38
N ASP A 10 5.00 -12.49 13.82
CA ASP A 10 5.59 -13.67 14.45
C ASP A 10 6.45 -13.30 15.66
N LEU A 11 7.17 -12.16 15.61
CA LEU A 11 7.83 -11.59 16.79
C LEU A 11 6.84 -11.24 17.90
N LEU A 12 5.75 -10.54 17.57
CA LEU A 12 4.74 -10.14 18.56
C LEU A 12 3.98 -11.33 19.14
N ALA A 13 3.82 -12.40 18.37
CA ALA A 13 3.21 -13.65 18.81
C ALA A 13 4.18 -14.56 19.60
N GLY A 14 5.46 -14.20 19.69
CA GLY A 14 6.50 -15.02 20.34
C GLY A 14 6.81 -16.31 19.60
N VAL A 15 6.55 -16.35 18.29
CA VAL A 15 6.84 -17.50 17.42
C VAL A 15 8.31 -17.53 17.01
N ILE A 16 8.94 -16.35 16.90
CA ILE A 16 10.38 -16.20 16.64
C ILE A 16 10.99 -15.17 17.61
N ASP A 17 12.28 -15.29 17.88
CA ASP A 17 13.05 -14.30 18.62
C ASP A 17 13.72 -13.30 17.65
N VAL A 18 14.18 -12.16 18.19
CA VAL A 18 14.89 -11.13 17.40
C VAL A 18 16.13 -11.68 16.69
N ALA A 19 16.80 -12.66 17.30
CA ALA A 19 17.98 -13.31 16.72
C ALA A 19 17.66 -14.13 15.47
N ASP A 20 16.40 -14.54 15.28
CA ASP A 20 15.96 -15.36 14.16
C ASP A 20 15.60 -14.53 12.91
N ILE A 21 15.46 -13.20 13.05
CA ILE A 21 15.06 -12.29 11.96
C ILE A 21 15.89 -12.47 10.69
N PRO A 22 17.24 -12.58 10.73
CA PRO A 22 18.02 -12.74 9.50
C PRO A 22 17.65 -14.01 8.72
N ALA A 23 17.44 -15.13 9.41
CA ALA A 23 17.08 -16.40 8.78
C ALA A 23 15.64 -16.39 8.26
N ALA A 24 14.70 -15.86 9.05
CA ALA A 24 13.30 -15.71 8.64
C ALA A 24 13.16 -14.79 7.42
N TRP A 25 13.92 -13.70 7.40
CA TRP A 25 13.98 -12.78 6.26
C TRP A 25 14.47 -13.46 4.99
N ASP A 26 15.60 -14.16 5.08
CA ASP A 26 16.19 -14.85 3.94
C ASP A 26 15.24 -15.88 3.34
N ALA A 27 14.67 -16.74 4.17
CA ALA A 27 13.69 -17.74 3.76
C ALA A 27 12.50 -17.08 3.05
N ALA A 28 11.91 -16.05 3.64
CA ALA A 28 10.74 -15.38 3.07
C ALA A 28 11.06 -14.63 1.76
N MET A 29 12.23 -14.01 1.64
CA MET A 29 12.68 -13.36 0.40
C MET A 29 12.91 -14.38 -0.72
N LYS A 30 13.50 -15.53 -0.40
CA LYS A 30 13.71 -16.61 -1.34
C LYS A 30 12.39 -17.20 -1.82
N ASP A 31 11.45 -17.45 -0.91
CA ASP A 31 10.16 -18.04 -1.24
C ASP A 31 9.27 -17.08 -2.05
N LEU A 32 9.22 -15.79 -1.70
CA LEU A 32 8.33 -14.83 -2.36
C LEU A 32 8.91 -14.23 -3.63
N LEU A 33 10.23 -14.01 -3.67
CA LEU A 33 10.89 -13.23 -4.73
C LEU A 33 12.04 -13.99 -5.41
N GLY A 34 12.42 -15.18 -4.92
CA GLY A 34 13.55 -15.94 -5.47
C GLY A 34 14.91 -15.33 -5.16
N ILE A 35 15.01 -14.46 -4.15
CA ILE A 35 16.23 -13.71 -3.81
C ILE A 35 16.89 -14.31 -2.57
N ASP A 36 18.17 -14.67 -2.69
CA ASP A 36 19.02 -15.10 -1.57
C ASP A 36 19.73 -13.87 -0.95
N THR A 37 19.58 -13.71 0.36
CA THR A 37 20.14 -12.62 1.17
C THR A 37 21.12 -13.13 2.23
N THR A 38 21.50 -14.40 2.19
CA THR A 38 22.37 -15.05 3.17
C THR A 38 23.68 -14.27 3.33
N GLY A 39 23.97 -13.84 4.56
CA GLY A 39 25.17 -13.06 4.88
C GLY A 39 25.16 -11.60 4.39
N ASN A 40 24.14 -11.16 3.65
CA ASN A 40 23.97 -9.76 3.25
C ASN A 40 22.89 -9.08 4.11
N TYR A 41 23.26 -8.65 5.31
CA TYR A 41 22.31 -7.94 6.19
C TYR A 41 21.99 -6.53 5.70
N ARG A 42 22.94 -5.89 5.01
CA ARG A 42 22.80 -4.52 4.49
C ARG A 42 21.62 -4.40 3.53
N ASP A 43 21.55 -5.30 2.54
CA ASP A 43 20.43 -5.35 1.58
C ASP A 43 19.40 -6.44 1.95
N GLY A 44 19.56 -7.04 3.13
CA GLY A 44 18.65 -8.00 3.74
C GLY A 44 17.82 -7.35 4.85
N CYS A 45 17.77 -7.98 6.02
CA CYS A 45 16.91 -7.56 7.13
C CYS A 45 17.24 -6.18 7.73
N MET A 46 18.43 -5.61 7.48
CA MET A 46 18.80 -4.27 7.96
C MET A 46 18.63 -3.16 6.92
N GLN A 47 18.01 -3.45 5.77
CA GLN A 47 17.84 -2.46 4.69
C GLN A 47 16.96 -1.27 5.08
N ASP A 48 16.08 -1.43 6.06
CA ASP A 48 15.14 -0.41 6.52
C ASP A 48 15.44 0.03 7.95
N VAL A 49 15.21 1.32 8.20
CA VAL A 49 15.40 1.94 9.52
C VAL A 49 14.23 1.69 10.49
N HIS A 50 13.07 1.26 10.00
CA HIS A 50 11.81 1.25 10.76
C HIS A 50 11.91 0.47 12.08
N TRP A 51 12.42 -0.75 12.04
CA TRP A 51 12.56 -1.58 13.24
C TRP A 51 13.57 -0.98 14.23
N PHE A 52 14.68 -0.41 13.74
CA PHE A 52 15.65 0.31 14.58
C PHE A 52 15.04 1.56 15.23
N ALA A 53 14.13 2.24 14.53
CA ALA A 53 13.40 3.40 15.04
C ALA A 53 12.16 3.03 15.89
N GLY A 54 11.91 1.74 16.14
CA GLY A 54 10.76 1.27 16.92
C GLY A 54 9.41 1.35 16.20
N LEU A 55 9.40 1.51 14.87
CA LEU A 55 8.18 1.62 14.05
C LEU A 55 7.61 0.24 13.69
N ILE A 56 7.26 -0.55 14.71
CA ILE A 56 6.63 -1.86 14.55
C ILE A 56 5.14 -1.70 14.18
N GLY A 57 4.65 -2.47 13.20
CA GLY A 57 3.29 -2.36 12.68
C GLY A 57 3.10 -1.25 11.64
N TYR A 58 4.19 -0.61 11.20
CA TYR A 58 4.14 0.51 10.28
C TYR A 58 4.04 0.09 8.81
N PHE A 59 4.71 -1.00 8.41
CA PHE A 59 4.81 -1.40 7.01
C PHE A 59 3.48 -1.66 6.29
N PRO A 60 2.42 -2.21 6.94
CA PRO A 60 1.12 -2.36 6.30
C PRO A 60 0.55 -1.07 5.72
N CYS A 61 0.89 0.09 6.30
CA CYS A 61 0.41 1.40 5.83
C CYS A 61 0.80 1.70 4.37
N TYR A 62 1.97 1.24 3.90
CA TYR A 62 2.37 1.44 2.51
C TYR A 62 1.44 0.74 1.52
N THR A 63 1.10 -0.53 1.81
CA THR A 63 0.18 -1.30 0.97
C THR A 63 -1.25 -0.76 1.08
N LEU A 64 -1.71 -0.42 2.29
CA LEU A 64 -3.01 0.22 2.49
C LEU A 64 -3.13 1.53 1.69
N GLY A 65 -2.09 2.35 1.68
CA GLY A 65 -2.05 3.59 0.90
C GLY A 65 -2.19 3.36 -0.61
N ALA A 66 -1.49 2.37 -1.17
CA ALA A 66 -1.58 2.03 -2.59
C ALA A 66 -2.99 1.52 -2.97
N VAL A 67 -3.57 0.66 -2.13
CA VAL A 67 -4.93 0.14 -2.34
C VAL A 67 -5.97 1.26 -2.24
N ALA A 68 -5.85 2.12 -1.21
CA ALA A 68 -6.73 3.26 -1.02
C ALA A 68 -6.63 4.26 -2.17
N ALA A 69 -5.43 4.53 -2.68
CA ALA A 69 -5.23 5.44 -3.82
C ALA A 69 -5.97 4.96 -5.08
N ALA A 70 -5.91 3.67 -5.40
CA ALA A 70 -6.62 3.11 -6.53
C ALA A 70 -8.15 3.19 -6.35
N GLN A 71 -8.64 2.87 -5.14
CA GLN A 71 -10.07 2.93 -4.83
C GLN A 71 -10.60 4.38 -4.84
N LEU A 72 -9.86 5.34 -4.28
CA LEU A 72 -10.20 6.76 -4.35
C LEU A 72 -10.22 7.26 -5.80
N TYR A 73 -9.25 6.85 -6.63
CA TYR A 73 -9.23 7.23 -8.04
C TYR A 73 -10.43 6.64 -8.82
N ALA A 74 -10.81 5.40 -8.52
CA ALA A 74 -12.04 4.81 -9.08
C ALA A 74 -13.30 5.57 -8.63
N GLY A 75 -13.36 6.00 -7.37
CA GLY A 75 -14.41 6.88 -6.84
C GLY A 75 -14.48 8.22 -7.58
N LEU A 76 -13.34 8.88 -7.77
CA LEU A 76 -13.22 10.11 -8.55
C LEU A 76 -13.73 9.94 -9.99
N LYS A 77 -13.35 8.85 -10.68
CA LYS A 77 -13.83 8.58 -12.05
C LYS A 77 -15.34 8.42 -12.13
N ARG A 78 -15.99 7.86 -11.11
CA ARG A 78 -17.46 7.77 -11.03
C ARG A 78 -18.10 9.11 -10.75
N ALA A 79 -17.56 9.87 -9.80
CA ALA A 79 -18.09 11.18 -9.39
C ALA A 79 -17.89 12.25 -10.49
N GLN A 80 -16.83 12.13 -11.29
CA GLN A 80 -16.51 13.06 -12.36
C GLN A 80 -16.13 12.30 -13.65
N PRO A 81 -17.13 11.88 -14.45
CA PRO A 81 -16.89 11.30 -15.76
C PRO A 81 -16.05 12.24 -16.64
N GLY A 82 -15.00 11.72 -17.26
CA GLY A 82 -14.10 12.50 -18.11
C GLY A 82 -12.90 13.16 -17.40
N ILE A 83 -12.71 12.93 -16.10
CA ILE A 83 -11.55 13.44 -15.34
C ILE A 83 -10.20 13.16 -16.02
N GLU A 84 -10.06 12.03 -16.72
CA GLU A 84 -8.85 11.66 -17.45
C GLU A 84 -8.51 12.64 -18.59
N VAL A 85 -9.50 13.27 -19.21
CA VAL A 85 -9.28 14.28 -20.26
C VAL A 85 -8.61 15.52 -19.68
N HIS A 86 -9.02 15.95 -18.48
CA HIS A 86 -8.40 17.07 -17.78
C HIS A 86 -6.96 16.72 -17.39
N ILE A 87 -6.74 15.54 -16.78
CA ILE A 87 -5.41 15.06 -16.39
C ILE A 87 -4.46 15.01 -17.60
N ARG A 88 -4.91 14.45 -18.75
CA ARG A 88 -4.09 14.38 -19.97
C ARG A 88 -3.70 15.75 -20.52
N LYS A 89 -4.51 16.79 -20.27
CA LYS A 89 -4.22 18.18 -20.65
C LYS A 89 -3.37 18.92 -19.60
N GLY A 90 -2.97 18.25 -18.51
CA GLY A 90 -2.27 18.87 -17.39
C GLY A 90 -3.17 19.71 -16.47
N ASP A 91 -4.48 19.67 -16.66
CA ASP A 91 -5.44 20.32 -15.77
C ASP A 91 -5.81 19.40 -14.62
N PHE A 92 -5.17 19.62 -13.47
CA PHE A 92 -5.45 18.89 -12.23
C PHE A 92 -6.40 19.62 -11.29
N ALA A 93 -6.94 20.79 -11.68
CA ALA A 93 -7.81 21.57 -10.80
C ALA A 93 -9.05 20.78 -10.35
N PRO A 94 -9.76 20.02 -11.21
CA PRO A 94 -10.92 19.27 -10.79
C PRO A 94 -10.57 18.10 -9.84
N LEU A 95 -9.48 17.38 -10.12
CA LEU A 95 -8.97 16.31 -9.24
C LEU A 95 -8.66 16.86 -7.84
N ARG A 96 -7.94 17.99 -7.77
CA ARG A 96 -7.60 18.60 -6.47
C ARG A 96 -8.83 19.11 -5.73
N ALA A 97 -9.82 19.64 -6.45
CA ALA A 97 -11.07 20.09 -5.85
C ALA A 97 -11.85 18.93 -5.23
N TRP A 98 -11.94 17.80 -5.93
CA TRP A 98 -12.56 16.59 -5.41
C TRP A 98 -11.81 16.05 -4.18
N LEU A 99 -10.49 15.87 -4.26
CA LEU A 99 -9.70 15.40 -3.11
C LEU A 99 -9.80 16.33 -1.90
N ARG A 100 -9.83 17.65 -2.13
CA ARG A 100 -10.01 18.62 -1.05
C ARG A 100 -11.34 18.45 -0.34
N ARG A 101 -12.42 18.17 -1.07
CA ARG A 101 -13.75 18.02 -0.49
C ARG A 101 -13.93 16.64 0.16
N GLU A 102 -13.61 15.57 -0.55
CA GLU A 102 -13.92 14.20 -0.11
C GLU A 102 -12.87 13.60 0.83
N VAL A 103 -11.63 14.10 0.82
CA VAL A 103 -10.51 13.49 1.58
C VAL A 103 -9.86 14.52 2.50
N HIS A 104 -9.16 15.52 1.96
CA HIS A 104 -8.32 16.40 2.78
C HIS A 104 -9.14 17.27 3.73
N GLY A 105 -10.33 17.71 3.29
CA GLY A 105 -11.23 18.53 4.10
C GLY A 105 -11.84 17.79 5.29
N GLN A 106 -11.82 16.45 5.28
CA GLN A 106 -12.28 15.64 6.40
C GLN A 106 -11.25 15.61 7.54
N GLY A 107 -9.96 15.82 7.24
CA GLY A 107 -8.89 15.84 8.24
C GLY A 107 -8.91 14.60 9.12
N ARG A 108 -9.09 14.79 10.44
CA ARG A 108 -9.26 13.71 11.44
C ARG A 108 -10.68 13.64 12.01
N LEU A 109 -11.68 14.19 11.31
CA LEU A 109 -13.08 14.06 11.71
C LEU A 109 -13.58 12.61 11.59
N LEU A 110 -12.93 11.82 10.72
CA LEU A 110 -13.22 10.41 10.45
C LEU A 110 -11.92 9.61 10.51
N ASP A 111 -12.03 8.32 10.81
CA ASP A 111 -10.90 7.41 10.70
C ASP A 111 -10.49 7.22 9.23
N GLY A 112 -9.22 6.88 8.99
CA GLY A 112 -8.67 6.85 7.62
C GLY A 112 -9.43 5.93 6.66
N LEU A 113 -9.90 4.76 7.14
CA LEU A 113 -10.70 3.83 6.33
C LEU A 113 -12.15 4.32 6.12
N GLU A 114 -12.68 5.09 7.06
CA GLU A 114 -13.99 5.71 6.94
C GLU A 114 -13.97 6.83 5.89
N VAL A 115 -12.90 7.63 5.82
CA VAL A 115 -12.71 8.62 4.75
C VAL A 115 -12.76 7.96 3.38
N VAL A 116 -12.05 6.84 3.19
CA VAL A 116 -12.09 6.08 1.93
C VAL A 116 -13.50 5.55 1.67
N THR A 117 -14.17 5.03 2.70
CA THR A 117 -15.53 4.50 2.58
C THR A 117 -16.54 5.57 2.17
N GLN A 118 -16.50 6.74 2.80
CA GLN A 118 -17.36 7.87 2.49
C GLN A 118 -17.11 8.38 1.07
N ALA A 119 -15.85 8.58 0.69
CA ALA A 119 -15.49 9.13 -0.62
C ALA A 119 -15.80 8.17 -1.79
N THR A 120 -15.87 6.86 -1.53
CA THR A 120 -15.96 5.84 -2.60
C THR A 120 -17.25 5.02 -2.55
N GLY A 121 -18.00 5.10 -1.45
CA GLY A 121 -19.26 4.40 -1.21
C GLY A 121 -19.12 2.95 -0.73
N ARG A 122 -17.90 2.49 -0.41
CA ARG A 122 -17.63 1.10 -0.04
C ARG A 122 -16.38 0.97 0.84
N ALA A 123 -16.35 -0.04 1.70
CA ALA A 123 -15.17 -0.37 2.49
C ALA A 123 -13.93 -0.60 1.60
N LEU A 124 -12.75 -0.40 2.17
CA LEU A 124 -11.47 -0.62 1.48
C LEU A 124 -11.34 -2.09 1.06
N ASP A 125 -11.05 -2.34 -0.22
CA ASP A 125 -10.63 -3.65 -0.70
C ASP A 125 -9.69 -3.55 -1.92
N THR A 126 -9.19 -4.70 -2.36
CA THR A 126 -8.15 -4.79 -3.39
C THR A 126 -8.67 -4.69 -4.82
N ARG A 127 -9.98 -4.61 -5.06
CA ARG A 127 -10.57 -4.74 -6.42
C ARG A 127 -10.06 -3.67 -7.38
N ASP A 128 -10.18 -2.39 -6.99
CA ASP A 128 -9.76 -1.26 -7.83
C ASP A 128 -8.23 -1.25 -8.05
N TYR A 129 -7.47 -1.70 -7.04
CA TYR A 129 -6.01 -1.80 -7.13
C TYR A 129 -5.57 -2.89 -8.12
N LEU A 130 -6.14 -4.09 -8.02
CA LEU A 130 -5.87 -5.18 -8.96
C LEU A 130 -6.31 -4.81 -10.37
N GLN A 131 -7.48 -4.21 -10.53
CA GLN A 131 -7.94 -3.73 -11.83
C GLN A 131 -7.00 -2.68 -12.42
N HIS A 132 -6.49 -1.75 -11.62
CA HIS A 132 -5.51 -0.76 -12.05
C HIS A 132 -4.22 -1.43 -12.56
N LEU A 133 -3.68 -2.39 -11.80
CA LEU A 133 -2.47 -3.11 -12.18
C LEU A 133 -2.66 -3.94 -13.46
N LEU A 134 -3.75 -4.68 -13.56
CA LEU A 134 -4.07 -5.48 -14.74
C LEU A 134 -4.28 -4.61 -15.98
N HIS A 135 -4.97 -3.48 -15.85
CA HIS A 135 -5.15 -2.55 -16.96
C HIS A 135 -3.82 -1.95 -17.44
N ARG A 136 -2.92 -1.61 -16.51
CA ARG A 136 -1.66 -0.92 -16.81
C ARG A 136 -0.54 -1.87 -17.28
N TYR A 137 -0.43 -3.03 -16.66
CA TYR A 137 0.69 -3.96 -16.82
C TYR A 137 0.28 -5.33 -17.36
N GLY A 138 -1.01 -5.67 -17.35
CA GLY A 138 -1.47 -6.97 -17.80
C GLY A 138 -1.22 -7.22 -19.28
N GLY A 139 -1.23 -6.17 -20.11
CA GLY A 139 -1.16 -6.30 -21.57
C GLY A 139 -2.30 -7.15 -22.14
N ALA A 140 -2.53 -7.11 -23.45
CA ALA A 140 -3.23 -8.21 -24.10
C ALA A 140 -2.23 -9.38 -24.14
N ALA A 141 -2.25 -10.24 -23.11
CA ALA A 141 -1.37 -11.40 -23.03
C ALA A 141 -2.21 -12.68 -22.84
N ALA A 142 -2.23 -13.45 -23.93
CA ALA A 142 -2.86 -14.75 -24.22
C ALA A 142 -4.38 -14.75 -24.44
#